data_AF-A0A920GSP1-F1
#
_entry.id   AF-A0A920GSP1-F1
#
_cell.length_a   1.000
_cell.length_b   1.000
_cell.length_c   1.000
_cell.angle_alpha   90.00
_cell.angle_beta   90.00
_cell.angle_gamma   90.00
#
_symmetry.space_group_name_H-M   'P 1'
#
loop_
_entity.id
_entity.type
_entity.pdbx_description
1 polymer ?
#
loop_
_entity_poly.entity_id
_entity_poly.type
_entity_poly.pdbx_seq_one_letter_code
_entity_poly.pdbx_strand_id
1 'polypeptide(L)'
;MRRPVQNDRIWNSLQKLCESSPDVFLRYFANISIQAACEAWLGPNYQMTAQVNLVHPGGDAQQAHRDYHLGFQTAEVSSLYPSHVHELSPALTLQGAIAHCDMPIESGPTKLLPFFSDVSSRLCCMATGRFSGGI
;
A
#
# COMPACT_ATOMS: atom_id res chain seq x y z
N MET A 1 5.20 -14.28 -28.50
CA MET A 1 5.40 -13.94 -27.07
C MET A 1 4.03 -13.72 -26.43
N ARG A 2 3.68 -14.48 -25.38
CA ARG A 2 2.45 -14.23 -24.61
C ARG A 2 2.68 -12.95 -23.79
N ARG A 3 1.72 -12.02 -23.76
CA ARG A 3 1.80 -10.83 -22.90
C ARG A 3 1.96 -11.30 -21.44
N PRO A 4 2.84 -10.67 -20.65
CA PRO A 4 2.90 -10.95 -19.21
C PRO A 4 1.54 -10.69 -18.58
N VAL A 5 1.16 -11.52 -17.61
CA VAL A 5 -0.06 -11.30 -16.83
C VAL A 5 0.14 -10.01 -16.04
N GLN A 6 -0.83 -9.10 -16.06
CA GLN A 6 -0.72 -7.84 -15.32
C GLN A 6 -1.48 -7.97 -14.00
N ASN A 7 -0.88 -7.50 -12.91
CA ASN A 7 -1.57 -7.41 -11.62
C ASN A 7 -2.73 -6.41 -11.72
N ASP A 8 -3.87 -6.75 -11.13
CA ASP A 8 -5.07 -5.93 -11.17
C ASP A 8 -5.29 -5.20 -9.85
N ARG A 9 -6.13 -4.17 -9.90
CA ARG A 9 -6.50 -3.39 -8.72
C ARG A 9 -7.97 -2.98 -8.76
N ILE A 10 -8.66 -3.26 -7.66
CA ILE A 10 -10.00 -2.74 -7.42
C ILE A 10 -9.86 -1.44 -6.64
N TRP A 11 -9.92 -0.33 -7.37
CA TRP A 11 -9.96 1.01 -6.80
C TRP A 11 -11.26 1.24 -6.02
N ASN A 12 -11.17 2.02 -4.94
CA ASN A 12 -12.31 2.37 -4.09
C ASN A 12 -13.12 1.13 -3.63
N SER A 13 -12.41 0.09 -3.20
CA SER A 13 -13.03 -1.16 -2.74
C SER A 13 -13.86 -0.97 -1.47
N LEU A 14 -13.55 0.05 -0.66
CA LEU A 14 -14.32 0.40 0.54
C LEU A 14 -15.79 0.70 0.21
N GLN A 15 -16.03 1.68 -0.66
CA GLN A 15 -17.38 2.05 -1.09
C GLN A 15 -18.06 0.88 -1.82
N LYS A 16 -17.36 0.26 -2.76
CA LYS A 16 -17.90 -0.85 -3.56
C LYS A 16 -18.35 -2.03 -2.68
N LEU A 17 -17.60 -2.35 -1.62
CA LEU A 17 -17.99 -3.39 -0.67
C LEU A 17 -19.21 -2.96 0.15
N CYS A 18 -19.26 -1.71 0.59
CA CYS A 18 -20.43 -1.18 1.30
C CYS A 18 -21.70 -1.25 0.47
N GLU A 19 -21.62 -0.94 -0.83
CA GLU A 19 -22.77 -0.96 -1.75
C GLU A 19 -23.19 -2.39 -2.14
N SER A 20 -22.23 -3.28 -2.38
CA SER A 20 -22.52 -4.64 -2.86
C SER A 20 -22.81 -5.65 -1.74
N SER A 21 -22.21 -5.48 -0.56
CA SER A 21 -22.37 -6.40 0.57
C SER A 21 -22.19 -5.68 1.92
N PRO A 22 -23.21 -4.93 2.37
CA PRO A 22 -23.16 -4.15 3.61
C PRO A 22 -22.80 -4.98 4.85
N ASP A 23 -23.29 -6.22 4.96
CA ASP A 23 -22.99 -7.09 6.11
C ASP A 23 -21.50 -7.47 6.18
N VAL A 24 -20.86 -7.69 5.03
CA VAL A 24 -19.42 -7.99 4.97
C VAL A 24 -18.63 -6.73 5.28
N PHE A 25 -19.03 -5.59 4.71
CA PHE A 25 -18.43 -4.29 5.00
C PHE A 25 -18.40 -4.00 6.51
N LEU A 26 -19.54 -4.12 7.19
CA LEU A 26 -19.65 -3.87 8.64
C LEU A 26 -18.74 -4.80 9.44
N ARG A 27 -18.77 -6.11 9.16
CA ARG A 27 -17.91 -7.08 9.87
C ARG A 27 -16.43 -6.83 9.65
N TYR A 28 -16.03 -6.43 8.45
CA TYR A 28 -14.63 -6.21 8.11
C TYR A 28 -14.10 -4.90 8.70
N PHE A 29 -14.82 -3.79 8.50
CA PHE A 29 -14.34 -2.47 8.88
C PHE A 29 -14.67 -2.06 10.33
N ALA A 30 -15.51 -2.83 11.04
CA ALA A 30 -15.67 -2.72 12.50
C ALA A 30 -14.64 -3.57 13.28
N ASN A 31 -13.58 -4.06 12.64
CA ASN A 31 -12.55 -4.86 13.29
C ASN A 31 -11.75 -4.01 14.31
N ILE A 32 -11.82 -4.42 15.58
CA ILE A 32 -11.20 -3.70 16.70
C ILE A 32 -9.67 -3.61 16.55
N SER A 33 -9.02 -4.63 15.99
CA SER A 33 -7.57 -4.62 15.80
C SER A 33 -7.15 -3.57 14.76
N ILE A 34 -7.93 -3.42 13.69
CA ILE A 34 -7.69 -2.37 12.68
C ILE A 34 -7.91 -1.00 13.31
N GLN A 35 -9.01 -0.83 14.05
CA GLN A 35 -9.31 0.42 14.74
C GLN A 35 -8.20 0.82 15.72
N ALA A 36 -7.76 -0.09 16.57
CA ALA A 36 -6.71 0.17 17.56
C ALA A 36 -5.38 0.58 16.89
N ALA A 37 -5.01 -0.07 15.79
CA ALA A 37 -3.81 0.30 15.04
C ALA A 37 -3.93 1.69 14.41
N CYS A 38 -5.07 2.02 13.80
CA CYS A 38 -5.33 3.33 13.23
C CYS A 38 -5.34 4.44 14.28
N GLU A 39 -6.04 4.22 15.40
CA GLU A 39 -6.15 5.21 16.48
C GLU A 39 -4.80 5.44 17.19
N ALA A 40 -4.03 4.39 17.43
CA ALA A 40 -2.69 4.52 18.01
C ALA A 40 -1.73 5.31 17.13
N TRP A 41 -1.88 5.25 15.80
CA TRP A 41 -1.00 5.97 14.86
C TRP A 41 -1.50 7.38 14.52
N LEU A 42 -2.79 7.52 14.18
CA LEU A 42 -3.38 8.75 13.63
C LEU A 42 -4.20 9.53 14.65
N GLY A 43 -4.50 8.94 15.81
CA GLY A 43 -5.43 9.50 16.79
C GLY A 43 -6.90 9.28 16.43
N PRO A 44 -7.83 9.92 17.16
CA PRO A 44 -9.25 9.78 16.94
C PRO A 44 -9.69 10.42 15.61
N ASN A 45 -10.84 10.01 15.10
CA ASN A 45 -11.45 10.55 13.87
C ASN A 45 -10.65 10.31 12.58
N TYR A 46 -9.82 9.26 12.54
CA TYR A 46 -9.18 8.84 11.29
C TYR A 46 -10.25 8.48 10.24
N GLN A 47 -9.92 8.71 8.97
CA GLN A 47 -10.71 8.25 7.85
C GLN A 47 -10.01 7.10 7.14
N MET A 48 -10.80 6.19 6.59
CA MET A 48 -10.28 5.03 5.88
C MET A 48 -10.64 5.11 4.40
N THR A 49 -9.67 4.74 3.56
CA THR A 49 -9.92 4.30 2.19
C THR A 49 -9.33 2.91 2.02
N ALA A 50 -9.85 2.12 1.09
CA ALA A 50 -9.36 0.76 0.87
C ALA A 50 -9.31 0.43 -0.62
N GLN A 51 -8.29 -0.34 -0.99
CA GLN A 51 -8.10 -0.89 -2.32
C GLN A 51 -7.73 -2.36 -2.23
N VAL A 52 -8.14 -3.15 -3.22
CA VAL A 52 -7.72 -4.56 -3.33
C VAL A 52 -6.72 -4.69 -4.45
N ASN A 53 -5.53 -5.19 -4.14
CA ASN A 53 -4.54 -5.60 -5.12
C ASN A 53 -4.71 -7.09 -5.41
N LEU A 54 -4.88 -7.44 -6.68
CA LEU A 54 -4.92 -8.81 -7.17
C LEU A 54 -3.56 -9.14 -7.76
N VAL A 55 -2.80 -9.97 -7.03
CA VAL A 55 -1.49 -10.42 -7.46
C VAL A 55 -1.63 -11.75 -8.19
N HIS A 56 -1.28 -11.77 -9.47
CA HIS A 56 -1.37 -12.96 -10.30
C HIS A 56 -0.02 -13.68 -10.35
N PRO A 57 0.00 -15.03 -10.34
CA PRO A 57 1.22 -15.79 -10.57
C PRO A 57 1.91 -15.41 -11.89
N GLY A 58 3.17 -15.00 -11.83
CA GLY A 58 3.94 -14.55 -12.99
C GLY A 58 3.64 -13.11 -13.41
N GLY A 59 2.87 -12.37 -12.62
CA GLY A 59 2.68 -10.94 -12.82
C GLY A 59 3.93 -10.12 -12.55
N ASP A 60 4.09 -9.04 -13.30
CA ASP A 60 5.25 -8.15 -13.17
C ASP A 60 5.28 -7.47 -11.79
N ALA A 61 6.51 -7.29 -11.30
CA ALA A 61 6.77 -6.60 -10.06
C ALA A 61 6.42 -5.12 -10.18
N GLN A 62 5.85 -4.54 -9.12
CA GLN A 62 5.75 -3.08 -9.04
C GLN A 62 7.13 -2.47 -8.77
N GLN A 63 7.35 -1.28 -9.33
CA GLN A 63 8.54 -0.52 -8.99
C GLN A 63 8.46 -0.10 -7.52
N ALA A 64 9.64 -0.04 -6.90
CA ALA A 64 9.79 0.32 -5.51
C ALA A 64 9.32 1.78 -5.32
N HIS A 65 8.24 1.98 -4.55
CA HIS A 65 7.63 3.30 -4.34
C HIS A 65 7.05 3.44 -2.93
N ARG A 66 6.93 4.69 -2.49
CA ARG A 66 6.22 5.07 -1.27
C ARG A 66 4.85 5.57 -1.69
N ASP A 67 3.77 5.14 -1.06
CA ASP A 67 2.53 5.89 -1.26
C ASP A 67 2.70 7.24 -0.55
N TYR A 68 2.81 8.25 -1.38
CA TYR A 68 3.11 9.61 -1.01
C TYR A 68 1.83 10.43 -1.18
N HIS A 69 1.56 11.38 -0.27
CA HIS A 69 0.35 12.19 -0.36
C HIS A 69 0.29 13.04 -1.65
N LEU A 70 1.43 13.26 -2.32
CA LEU A 70 1.49 13.93 -3.63
C LEU A 70 1.20 13.00 -4.82
N GLY A 71 0.99 11.70 -4.57
CA GLY A 71 0.79 10.68 -5.59
C GLY A 71 2.08 10.31 -6.33
N PHE A 72 1.93 9.86 -7.58
CA PHE A 72 3.04 9.47 -8.45
C PHE A 72 3.62 10.70 -9.14
N GLN A 73 4.58 11.35 -8.48
CA GLN A 73 5.31 12.49 -9.02
C GLN A 73 6.74 12.13 -9.40
N THR A 74 7.33 12.87 -10.34
CA THR A 74 8.76 12.78 -10.61
C THR A 74 9.57 13.39 -9.47
N ALA A 75 10.87 13.09 -9.43
CA ALA A 75 11.77 13.67 -8.44
C ALA A 75 11.87 15.19 -8.59
N GLU A 76 11.84 15.69 -9.82
CA GLU A 76 11.89 17.12 -10.14
C GLU A 76 10.66 17.84 -9.57
N VAL A 77 9.46 17.32 -9.82
CA VAL A 77 8.22 17.90 -9.29
C VAL A 77 8.20 17.82 -7.76
N SER A 78 8.56 16.66 -7.20
CA SER A 78 8.61 16.47 -5.76
C SER A 78 9.58 17.44 -5.08
N SER A 79 10.69 17.80 -5.72
CA SER A 79 11.70 18.71 -5.16
C SER A 79 11.23 20.17 -5.00
N LEU A 80 10.11 20.53 -5.64
CA LEU A 80 9.51 21.86 -5.51
C LEU A 80 8.77 22.04 -4.19
N TYR A 81 8.49 20.96 -3.47
CA TYR A 81 7.78 21.01 -2.20
C TYR A 81 8.75 21.28 -1.04
N PRO A 82 8.36 22.10 -0.04
CA PRO A 82 9.18 22.35 1.13
C PRO A 82 9.48 21.07 1.94
N SER A 83 10.61 21.04 2.66
CA SER A 83 11.04 19.87 3.46
C SER A 83 9.95 19.35 4.40
N HIS A 84 9.25 20.24 5.11
CA HIS A 84 8.22 19.85 6.07
C HIS A 84 7.06 19.07 5.42
N VAL A 85 6.77 19.29 4.13
CA VAL A 85 5.74 18.53 3.40
C VAL A 85 6.17 17.06 3.24
N HIS A 86 7.44 16.82 2.93
CA HIS A 86 8.02 15.48 2.86
C HIS A 86 8.03 14.77 4.22
N GLU A 87 8.34 15.52 5.28
CA GLU A 87 8.40 15.03 6.66
C GLU A 87 7.02 14.71 7.24
N LEU A 88 6.00 15.51 6.92
CA LEU A 88 4.64 15.31 7.42
C LEU A 88 3.94 14.10 6.78
N SER A 89 4.29 13.75 5.53
CA SER A 89 3.63 12.66 4.80
C SER A 89 3.48 11.32 5.57
N PRO A 90 4.53 10.77 6.24
CA PRO A 90 4.36 9.56 7.08
C PRO A 90 3.44 9.74 8.28
N ALA A 91 3.36 10.94 8.84
CA ALA A 91 2.56 11.21 10.02
C ALA A 91 1.07 11.36 9.68
N LEU A 92 0.74 11.72 8.43
CA LEU A 92 -0.64 11.96 8.00
C LEU A 92 -1.38 10.70 7.57
N THR A 93 -0.67 9.60 7.27
CA THR A 93 -1.30 8.38 6.75
C THR A 93 -0.69 7.15 7.39
N LEU A 94 -1.54 6.19 7.75
CA LEU A 94 -1.15 4.82 8.06
C LEU A 94 -1.52 3.94 6.87
N GLN A 95 -0.52 3.35 6.23
CA GLN A 95 -0.72 2.38 5.15
C GLN A 95 -0.57 0.96 5.70
N GLY A 96 -1.65 0.19 5.63
CA GLY A 96 -1.67 -1.21 6.03
C GLY A 96 -2.00 -2.12 4.85
N ALA A 97 -1.49 -3.35 4.88
CA ALA A 97 -1.83 -4.40 3.93
C ALA A 97 -2.37 -5.61 4.69
N ILE A 98 -3.51 -6.14 4.25
CA ILE A 98 -4.14 -7.35 4.79
C ILE A 98 -4.24 -8.38 3.66
N ALA A 99 -3.60 -9.54 3.85
CA ALA A 99 -3.72 -10.66 2.93
C ALA A 99 -5.05 -11.38 3.19
N HIS A 100 -5.88 -11.51 2.15
CA HIS A 100 -7.17 -12.21 2.22
C HIS A 100 -7.07 -13.69 1.84
N CYS A 101 -5.91 -14.11 1.34
CA CYS A 101 -5.56 -15.49 1.01
C CYS A 101 -4.09 -15.73 1.31
N ASP A 102 -3.66 -16.99 1.26
CA ASP A 102 -2.25 -17.35 1.39
C ASP A 102 -1.43 -16.67 0.28
N MET A 103 -0.36 -16.01 0.70
CA MET A 103 0.57 -15.30 -0.19
C MET A 103 1.96 -15.96 -0.12
N PRO A 104 2.16 -17.10 -0.80
CA PRO A 104 3.46 -17.78 -0.83
C PRO A 104 4.50 -16.91 -1.55
N ILE A 105 5.79 -17.07 -1.25
CA ILE A 105 6.86 -16.20 -1.78
C ILE A 105 6.86 -16.16 -3.32
N GLU A 106 6.53 -17.29 -3.95
CA GLU A 106 6.46 -17.48 -5.39
C GLU A 106 5.35 -16.66 -6.07
N SER A 107 4.31 -16.28 -5.32
CA SER A 107 3.25 -15.39 -5.81
C SER A 107 3.71 -13.94 -5.91
N GLY A 108 4.86 -13.60 -5.29
CA GLY A 108 5.41 -12.25 -5.29
C GLY A 108 4.69 -11.34 -4.29
N PRO A 109 4.69 -11.67 -2.99
CA PRO A 109 4.07 -10.85 -1.95
C PRO A 109 4.69 -9.45 -1.90
N THR A 110 3.98 -8.52 -1.25
CA THR A 110 4.49 -7.18 -0.98
C THR A 110 5.78 -7.26 -0.19
N LYS A 111 6.84 -6.65 -0.71
CA LYS A 111 8.13 -6.49 -0.04
C LYS A 111 8.18 -5.11 0.60
N LEU A 112 8.75 -5.06 1.79
CA LEU A 112 9.05 -3.83 2.53
C LEU A 112 10.56 -3.73 2.68
N LEU A 113 11.13 -2.56 2.37
CA LEU A 113 12.54 -2.30 2.62
C LEU A 113 12.72 -1.82 4.07
N PRO A 114 13.51 -2.53 4.91
CA PRO A 114 13.73 -2.12 6.29
C PRO A 114 14.62 -0.85 6.37
N PHE A 115 14.41 -0.04 7.41
CA PHE A 115 15.25 1.10 7.83
C PHE A 115 15.25 2.38 6.95
N PHE A 116 14.36 2.54 5.96
CA PHE A 116 14.23 3.78 5.18
C PHE A 116 13.32 4.85 5.83
N SER A 117 13.20 4.85 7.17
CA SER A 117 12.59 5.97 7.91
C SER A 117 13.57 7.13 8.14
N ASP A 118 14.83 6.99 7.72
CA ASP A 118 15.81 8.09 7.78
C ASP A 118 15.52 9.12 6.67
N VAL A 119 15.33 10.37 7.09
CA VAL A 119 14.89 11.52 6.27
C VAL A 119 15.89 11.86 5.15
N SER A 120 17.10 11.26 5.17
CA SER A 120 18.14 11.42 4.16
C SER A 120 18.07 10.38 3.02
N SER A 121 17.64 9.15 3.28
CA SER A 121 17.66 8.06 2.30
C SER A 121 16.26 7.77 1.72
N ARG A 122 16.07 8.23 0.49
CA ARG A 122 14.80 8.37 -0.21
C ARG A 122 14.29 7.08 -0.88
N LEU A 123 13.77 6.08 -0.16
CA LEU A 123 12.89 5.06 -0.77
C LEU A 123 12.22 4.18 0.31
N CYS A 124 11.03 4.54 0.80
CA CYS A 124 10.13 3.52 1.35
C CYS A 124 9.48 2.83 0.15
N CYS A 125 9.48 1.50 0.11
CA CYS A 125 9.07 0.73 -1.06
C CYS A 125 8.06 -0.33 -0.68
N MET A 126 6.82 -0.19 -1.16
CA MET A 126 5.98 -1.35 -1.45
C MET A 126 6.27 -1.77 -2.89
N ALA A 127 6.83 -2.96 -3.05
CA ALA A 127 6.93 -3.62 -4.35
C ALA A 127 6.35 -5.02 -4.21
N THR A 128 5.31 -5.36 -4.99
CA THR A 128 5.05 -6.77 -5.30
C THR A 128 6.22 -7.23 -6.15
N GLY A 129 6.90 -8.35 -5.84
CA GLY A 129 8.10 -8.70 -6.61
C GLY A 129 8.52 -10.16 -6.60
N ARG A 130 8.77 -10.72 -7.79
CA ARG A 130 9.61 -11.91 -7.99
C ARG A 130 11.09 -11.53 -7.88
N PHE A 131 11.90 -12.40 -7.30
CA PHE A 131 13.35 -12.21 -7.19
C PHE A 131 14.04 -12.96 -8.34
N SER A 132 14.83 -12.26 -9.14
CA SER A 132 15.75 -12.84 -10.12
C SER A 132 17.17 -12.41 -9.76
N GLY A 133 17.87 -13.23 -8.97
CA GLY A 133 19.28 -13.03 -8.65
C GLY A 133 19.69 -13.82 -7.42
N GLY A 134 20.41 -14.93 -7.59
CA GLY A 134 20.89 -15.73 -6.47
C GLY A 134 21.93 -15.00 -5.61
N ILE A 135 21.88 -15.25 -4.30
CA ILE A 135 22.99 -15.58 -3.39
C ILE A 135 22.44 -16.59 -2.40
#